data_AF-A0A3M1RNM7-F1
#
_entry.id   AF-A0A3M1RNM7-F1
#
_cell.length_a   1.000
_cell.length_b   1.000
_cell.length_c   1.000
_cell.angle_alpha   90.00
_cell.angle_beta   90.00
_cell.angle_gamma   90.00
#
_symmetry.space_group_name_H-M   'P 1'
#
loop_
_entity.id
_entity.type
_entity.pdbx_description
1 polymer ?
#
loop_
_entity_poly.entity_id
_entity_poly.type
_entity_poly.pdbx_seq_one_letter_code
_entity_poly.pdbx_strand_id
1 'polypeptide(L)' 'MARREEKEEGMDTSQTYTLEELKHKSFEEILQTVLTSQQALTVRLPNGTEVVIQPKPPLKPLPLLEGYIPPGWKEAIYR' A
#
# COMPACT_ATOMS: atom_id res chain seq x y z
N MET A 1 18.67 35.37 -8.44
CA MET A 1 18.97 34.06 -9.07
C MET A 1 19.72 33.25 -8.01
N ALA A 2 19.39 32.02 -7.63
CA ALA A 2 18.65 30.97 -8.30
C ALA A 2 17.78 30.19 -7.30
N ARG A 3 16.61 29.78 -7.79
CA ARG A 3 15.76 28.73 -7.20
C ARG A 3 16.51 27.41 -7.25
N ARG A 4 16.44 26.63 -6.17
CA ARG A 4 16.51 25.17 -6.22
C ARG A 4 15.35 24.67 -5.40
N GLU A 5 14.22 24.51 -6.08
CA GLU A 5 13.11 23.68 -5.63
C GLU A 5 13.65 22.24 -5.68
N GLU A 6 14.05 21.72 -4.52
CA GLU A 6 14.30 20.30 -4.34
C GLU A 6 12.92 19.62 -4.31
N LYS A 7 12.64 18.98 -5.44
CA LYS A 7 11.43 18.26 -5.76
C LYS A 7 11.30 17.05 -4.82
N GLU A 8 10.48 17.17 -3.78
CA GLU A 8 10.02 16.00 -3.01
C GLU A 8 9.20 15.10 -3.94
N GLU A 9 9.83 13.99 -4.30
CA GLU A 9 9.33 12.96 -5.19
C GLU A 9 8.47 11.99 -4.36
N GLY A 10 7.16 11.97 -4.65
CA GLY A 10 6.19 11.06 -4.03
C GLY A 10 5.21 11.76 -3.11
N MET A 11 4.42 12.70 -3.63
CA MET A 11 3.21 13.18 -2.96
C MET A 11 2.20 12.03 -2.96
N ASP A 12 2.35 11.10 -2.01
CA ASP A 12 1.35 10.09 -1.70
C ASP A 12 0.10 10.87 -1.28
N THR A 13 -0.89 10.94 -2.17
CA THR A 13 -2.13 11.66 -1.96
C THR A 13 -2.94 10.92 -0.92
N SER A 14 -2.52 10.98 0.34
CA SER A 14 -3.19 10.35 1.46
C SER A 14 -4.32 11.25 1.95
N GLN A 15 -5.54 10.73 1.94
CA GLN A 15 -6.65 11.41 2.57
C GLN A 15 -6.58 11.20 4.08
N THR A 16 -6.59 12.29 4.84
CA THR A 16 -6.61 12.24 6.31
C THR A 16 -8.02 12.53 6.81
N TYR A 17 -8.53 11.66 7.68
CA TYR A 17 -9.80 11.83 8.39
C TYR A 17 -9.60 11.64 9.88
N THR A 18 -10.43 12.31 10.67
CA THR A 18 -10.57 12.03 12.09
C THR A 18 -11.51 10.85 12.31
N LEU A 19 -11.40 10.19 13.48
CA LEU A 19 -12.31 9.12 13.85
C LEU A 19 -13.79 9.56 13.83
N GLU A 20 -14.08 10.81 14.15
CA GLU A 20 -15.45 11.33 14.18
C GLU A 20 -16.08 11.42 12.78
N GLU A 21 -15.30 11.84 11.77
CA GLU A 21 -15.76 11.91 10.38
C GLU A 21 -16.06 10.51 9.80
N LEU A 22 -15.43 9.47 10.34
CA LEU A 22 -15.63 8.09 9.91
C LEU A 22 -16.77 7.37 10.66
N LYS A 23 -17.21 7.87 11.82
CA LYS A 23 -18.28 7.23 12.63
C LYS A 23 -19.61 7.05 11.88
N HIS A 24 -19.86 7.88 10.88
CA HIS A 24 -21.09 7.84 10.08
C HIS A 24 -20.99 6.93 8.85
N LYS A 25 -19.81 6.38 8.57
CA LYS A 25 -19.59 5.43 7.47
C LYS A 25 -19.49 4.03 8.03
N SER A 26 -19.97 3.04 7.28
CA SER A 26 -19.68 1.65 7.61
C SER A 26 -18.20 1.34 7.35
N PHE A 27 -17.66 0.37 8.08
CA PHE A 27 -16.28 -0.07 7.84
C PHE A 27 -16.10 -0.59 6.39
N GLU A 28 -17.12 -1.24 5.83
CA GLU A 28 -17.12 -1.72 4.44
C GLU A 28 -17.04 -0.57 3.44
N GLU A 29 -17.78 0.53 3.66
CA GLU A 29 -17.71 1.72 2.81
C GLU A 29 -16.32 2.37 2.85
N ILE A 30 -15.69 2.40 4.02
CA ILE A 30 -14.32 2.91 4.20
C ILE A 30 -13.34 2.06 3.39
N LEU A 31 -13.39 0.74 3.53
CA LEU A 31 -12.52 -0.16 2.76
C LEU A 31 -12.77 -0.05 1.25
N GLN A 32 -14.03 0.04 0.82
CA GLN A 32 -14.38 0.18 -0.58
C GLN A 32 -13.86 1.50 -1.15
N THR A 33 -13.87 2.58 -0.38
CA THR A 33 -13.30 3.87 -0.76
C THR A 33 -11.79 3.77 -0.96
N VAL A 34 -11.07 3.12 -0.03
CA VAL A 34 -9.62 2.88 -0.12
C VAL A 34 -9.26 2.05 -1.36
N LEU A 35 -10.04 1.00 -1.64
CA LEU A 35 -9.83 0.14 -2.81
C LEU A 35 -10.16 0.85 -4.12
N THR A 36 -11.22 1.67 -4.17
CA THR A 36 -11.63 2.37 -5.38
C THR A 36 -10.69 3.52 -5.72
N SER A 37 -10.26 4.27 -4.70
CA SER A 37 -9.32 5.38 -4.87
C SER A 37 -7.89 4.92 -5.11
N GLN A 38 -7.54 3.69 -4.72
CA GLN A 38 -6.16 3.18 -4.70
C GLN A 38 -5.21 4.09 -3.88
N GLN A 39 -5.75 4.81 -2.89
CA GLN A 39 -5.02 5.77 -2.06
C GLN A 39 -5.04 5.35 -0.60
N ALA A 40 -3.98 5.71 0.13
CA ALA A 40 -3.90 5.46 1.56
C ALA A 40 -4.82 6.41 2.34
N LEU A 41 -5.62 5.85 3.24
CA LEU A 41 -6.45 6.59 4.18
C LEU A 41 -5.76 6.66 5.54
N THR A 42 -5.48 7.87 6.02
CA THR A 42 -4.92 8.10 7.35
C THR A 42 -6.02 8.50 8.32
N VAL A 43 -6.16 7.77 9.42
CA VAL A 43 -7.13 8.04 10.48
C VAL A 43 -6.42 8.61 11.69
N ARG A 44 -6.71 9.86 12.01
CA ARG A 44 -6.22 10.51 13.24
C ARG A 44 -7.15 10.22 14.40
N LEU A 45 -6.58 9.65 15.46
CA LEU A 45 -7.27 9.31 16.69
C LEU A 45 -7.23 10.50 17.68
N PRO A 46 -8.16 10.57 18.65
CA PRO A 46 -8.21 11.67 19.63
C PRO A 46 -6.96 11.80 20.51
N ASN A 47 -6.19 10.71 20.67
CA ASN A 47 -4.93 10.68 21.40
C ASN A 47 -3.73 11.19 20.57
N GLY A 48 -3.97 11.70 19.36
CA GLY A 48 -2.93 12.20 18.45
C GLY A 48 -2.19 11.09 17.69
N THR A 49 -2.54 9.82 17.90
CA THR A 49 -1.99 8.71 17.11
C THR A 49 -2.66 8.63 15.75
N GLU A 50 -1.96 8.08 14.76
CA GLU A 50 -2.45 7.93 13.39
C GLU A 50 -2.43 6.44 12.98
N VAL A 51 -3.46 6.03 12.25
CA VAL A 51 -3.59 4.67 11.68
C VAL A 51 -3.75 4.79 10.18
N VAL A 52 -2.93 4.05 9.42
CA VAL A 52 -2.99 4.08 7.94
C VAL A 52 -3.64 2.81 7.42
N ILE A 53 -4.65 2.97 6.57
CA ILE A 53 -5.28 1.89 5.80
C ILE A 53 -4.85 2.08 4.35
N GLN A 54 -4.04 1.16 3.84
CA GLN A 54 -3.53 1.22 2.48
C GLN A 54 -4.04 0.04 1.64
N PRO A 55 -4.42 0.27 0.37
CA PRO A 55 -4.72 -0.82 -0.53
C PRO A 55 -3.42 -1.59 -0.80
N LYS A 56 -3.49 -2.92 -0.75
CA LYS A 56 -2.34 -3.74 -1.12
C LYS A 56 -2.19 -3.69 -2.64
N PRO A 57 -1.05 -3.20 -3.18
CA PRO A 57 -0.85 -3.21 -4.62
C PRO A 57 -0.88 -4.66 -5.12
N PRO A 58 -1.47 -4.91 -6.30
CA PRO A 58 -1.43 -6.24 -6.89
C PRO A 58 0.03 -6.64 -7.09
N LEU A 59 0.41 -7.80 -6.56
CA LEU A 59 1.74 -8.35 -6.78
C LEU A 59 1.89 -8.65 -8.27
N LYS A 60 2.98 -8.18 -8.87
CA LYS A 60 3.35 -8.63 -10.20
C LYS A 60 3.57 -10.15 -10.13
N PRO A 61 3.06 -10.93 -11.09
CA PRO A 61 3.38 -12.35 -11.14
C PRO A 61 4.90 -12.51 -11.20
N LEU A 62 5.40 -13.59 -10.60
CA LEU A 62 6.81 -13.93 -10.72
C LEU A 62 7.17 -14.04 -12.21
N PRO A 63 8.29 -13.46 -12.65
CA PRO A 63 8.71 -13.62 -14.03
C PRO A 63 8.93 -15.10 -14.32
N LEU A 64 8.43 -15.55 -15.47
CA LEU A 64 8.84 -16.84 -16.02
C LEU A 64 10.31 -16.71 -16.40
N LEU A 65 11.17 -17.37 -15.64
CA LEU A 65 12.59 -17.44 -15.96
C LEU A 65 12.77 -18.46 -17.10
N GLU A 66 13.39 -18.03 -18.20
CA GLU A 66 13.88 -18.98 -19.18
C GLU A 66 14.95 -19.85 -18.53
N GLY A 67 14.70 -21.15 -18.47
CA GLY A 67 15.61 -22.08 -17.82
C GLY A 67 15.07 -23.49 -17.79
N TYR A 68 15.97 -24.46 -17.91
CA TYR A 68 15.68 -25.87 -17.70
C TYR A 68 16.06 -26.22 -16.26
N ILE A 69 15.11 -26.72 -15.47
CA ILE A 69 15.41 -27.30 -14.15
C ILE A 69 15.80 -28.76 -14.40
N PRO A 70 17.05 -29.17 -14.15
CA PRO A 70 17.44 -30.56 -14.29
C PRO A 70 16.66 -31.47 -13.35
N PRO A 71 16.33 -32.70 -13.76
CA PRO A 71 15.74 -33.70 -12.88
C PRO A 71 16.61 -33.88 -11.62
N GLY A 72 16.00 -33.95 -10.43
CA GLY A 72 16.70 -34.20 -9.17
C GLY A 72 17.24 -32.96 -8.45
N TRP A 73 17.09 -31.76 -9.00
CA TRP A 73 17.67 -30.54 -8.42
C TRP A 73 16.99 -30.09 -7.11
N LYS A 74 15.68 -30.31 -6.97
CA LYS A 74 14.95 -29.96 -5.73
C LYS A 74 15.37 -30.87 -4.58
N GLU A 75 15.55 -32.14 -4.88
CA GLU A 75 15.90 -33.21 -3.96
C GLU A 75 17.31 -33.03 -3.36
N ALA A 76 18.20 -32.32 -4.06
CA ALA A 76 19.55 -32.01 -3.61
C ALA A 76 19.62 -30.82 -2.62
N ILE A 77 18.66 -29.89 -2.66
CA ILE A 77 18.70 -28.64 -1.87
C ILE A 77 17.90 -28.77 -0.56
N TYR A 78 16.78 -29.49 -0.57
CA TYR A 78 15.88 -29.58 0.58
C TYR A 78 16.11 -30.81 1.46
N ARG A 79 17.37 -31.19 1.67
CA ARG A 79 17.72 -32.35 2.51
C ARG A 79 17.84 -31.98 3.98
#